data_AF-A0A9W9GT66-F1
#
_entry.id   AF-A0A9W9GT66-F1
#
_cell.length_a   1.000
_cell.length_b   1.000
_cell.length_c   1.000
_cell.angle_alpha   90.00
_cell.angle_beta   90.00
_cell.angle_gamma   90.00
#
_symmetry.space_group_name_H-M   'P 1'
#
loop_
_entity.id
_entity.type
_entity.pdbx_description
1 polymer ?
#
loop_
_entity_poly.entity_id
_entity_poly.type
_entity_poly.pdbx_seq_one_letter_code
_entity_poly.pdbx_strand_id
1 'polypeptide(L)'
;MRKRVEEVQLLLDAAREKEYWLCSGWTLQEGVLLHETDLIDGNGSTLPGADFWMSDQATVSDLTVPITKLAHELAIGYFIKTQGYEPDMGVPSPPAAYLLSEMPEGWLRRLFQVFMSSGFVGFWKRNPLGILSGKRSRKFRHDKDSCWALLGALGIDDIDVTYDKNVTMEEVKTRLLQALIDKYSWEMLMLPYPEFRLQDKEGPDTIERGFRWTDVADGVMLPVSMFAVEQQPPPHSFVQTWPTLSYTHDLRIKSSPGERIVLYSASPDGKAWFRHYRQDKDGLRIVSASEVTFDEDRLLSSAWLLPLHYINMKAGVLGRRCLVLVNLNHGTGNEPARAGFGGILDLKGVGEQRVFVDEIVLNSSP
;
A
#
# COMPACT_ATOMS: atom_id res chain seq x y z
N MET A 1 -20.86 6.84 17.11
CA MET A 1 -19.54 6.43 16.58
C MET A 1 -19.67 5.43 15.41
N ARG A 2 -20.48 4.37 15.51
CA ARG A 2 -20.71 3.36 14.46
C ARG A 2 -21.50 3.86 13.22
N LYS A 3 -22.53 4.66 13.49
CA LYS A 3 -23.56 5.06 12.52
C LYS A 3 -23.07 5.66 11.18
N ARG A 4 -22.04 6.52 11.17
CA ARG A 4 -21.60 7.19 9.93
C ARG A 4 -20.76 6.31 9.01
N VAL A 5 -19.89 5.46 9.58
CA VAL A 5 -19.13 4.48 8.79
C VAL A 5 -20.10 3.45 8.21
N GLU A 6 -21.09 3.04 8.99
CA GLU A 6 -22.18 2.17 8.53
C GLU A 6 -23.01 2.82 7.41
N GLU A 7 -23.36 4.12 7.51
CA GLU A 7 -24.05 4.87 6.45
C GLU A 7 -23.26 4.89 5.14
N VAL A 8 -21.95 5.16 5.19
CA VAL A 8 -21.09 5.11 3.98
C VAL A 8 -21.04 3.70 3.41
N GLN A 9 -20.89 2.68 4.27
CA GLN A 9 -20.89 1.29 3.83
C GLN A 9 -22.21 0.92 3.13
N LEU A 10 -23.35 1.33 3.68
CA LEU A 10 -24.66 1.12 3.08
C LEU A 10 -24.81 1.78 1.71
N LEU A 11 -24.27 2.99 1.53
CA LEU A 11 -24.26 3.68 0.23
C LEU A 11 -23.39 2.95 -0.80
N LEU A 12 -22.22 2.47 -0.39
CA LEU A 12 -21.34 1.69 -1.26
C LEU A 12 -21.98 0.35 -1.65
N ASP A 13 -22.66 -0.31 -0.70
CA ASP A 13 -23.36 -1.56 -0.95
C ASP A 13 -24.55 -1.35 -1.89
N ALA A 14 -25.34 -0.30 -1.69
CA ALA A 14 -26.43 0.07 -2.60
C ALA A 14 -25.92 0.37 -4.02
N ALA A 15 -24.74 0.99 -4.17
CA ALA A 15 -24.13 1.19 -5.49
C ALA A 15 -23.78 -0.15 -6.16
N ARG A 16 -23.18 -1.09 -5.42
CA ARG A 16 -22.83 -2.44 -5.92
C ARG A 16 -24.05 -3.27 -6.31
N GLU A 17 -25.15 -3.12 -5.59
CA GLU A 17 -26.41 -3.81 -5.89
C GLU A 17 -27.02 -3.32 -7.21
N LYS A 18 -26.91 -2.01 -7.49
CA LYS A 18 -27.45 -1.42 -8.72
C LYS A 18 -26.54 -1.67 -9.93
N GLU A 19 -25.23 -1.62 -9.73
CA GLU A 19 -24.23 -1.73 -10.80
C GLU A 19 -23.34 -2.94 -10.54
N TYR A 20 -23.78 -4.15 -10.96
CA TYR A 20 -23.08 -5.39 -10.60
C TYR A 20 -21.62 -5.43 -11.05
N TRP A 21 -21.28 -4.78 -12.16
CA TRP A 21 -19.93 -4.71 -12.69
C TRP A 21 -18.93 -4.04 -11.72
N LEU A 22 -19.40 -3.20 -10.80
CA LEU A 22 -18.63 -2.58 -9.71
C LEU A 22 -18.10 -3.60 -8.70
N CYS A 23 -18.77 -4.74 -8.56
CA CYS A 23 -18.32 -5.83 -7.68
C CYS A 23 -17.86 -7.06 -8.44
N SER A 24 -17.91 -7.08 -9.78
CA SER A 24 -17.44 -8.22 -10.55
C SER A 24 -15.91 -8.26 -10.58
N GLY A 25 -15.33 -9.42 -10.33
CA GLY A 25 -13.90 -9.66 -10.60
C GLY A 25 -13.59 -9.69 -12.10
N TRP A 26 -14.54 -10.16 -12.90
CA TRP A 26 -14.40 -10.37 -14.34
C TRP A 26 -14.13 -9.06 -15.11
N THR A 27 -14.57 -7.94 -14.56
CA THR A 27 -14.43 -6.63 -15.18
C THR A 27 -13.01 -6.06 -14.98
N LEU A 28 -12.19 -6.66 -14.12
CA LEU A 28 -10.74 -6.40 -14.10
C LEU A 28 -9.97 -7.24 -15.12
N GLN A 29 -10.57 -8.35 -15.58
CA GLN A 29 -9.98 -9.18 -16.61
C GLN A 29 -9.84 -8.32 -17.86
N GLU A 30 -8.68 -8.41 -18.53
CA GLU A 30 -8.35 -7.61 -19.72
C GLU A 30 -8.29 -6.09 -19.49
N GLY A 31 -8.39 -5.61 -18.24
CA GLY A 31 -8.31 -4.19 -17.93
C GLY A 31 -9.58 -3.39 -18.28
N VAL A 32 -10.73 -4.04 -18.38
CA VAL A 32 -12.02 -3.43 -18.73
C VAL A 32 -12.50 -2.37 -17.73
N LEU A 33 -12.03 -2.40 -16.47
CA LEU A 33 -12.28 -1.31 -15.50
C LEU A 33 -11.09 -0.38 -15.31
N LEU A 34 -10.21 -0.26 -16.29
CA LEU A 34 -9.21 0.78 -16.23
C LEU A 34 -9.87 2.12 -16.56
N HIS A 35 -9.35 3.18 -15.95
CA HIS A 35 -9.88 4.55 -16.02
C HIS A 35 -10.24 5.06 -17.45
N GLU A 36 -9.59 4.54 -18.50
CA GLU A 36 -9.79 4.92 -19.90
C GLU A 36 -10.97 4.20 -20.58
N THR A 37 -11.58 3.20 -19.94
CA THR A 37 -12.63 2.40 -20.58
C THR A 37 -13.96 3.14 -20.62
N ASP A 38 -14.55 3.23 -21.82
CA ASP A 38 -15.86 3.82 -22.05
C ASP A 38 -16.97 3.03 -21.33
N LEU A 39 -17.89 3.77 -20.72
CA LEU A 39 -19.10 3.20 -20.14
C LEU A 39 -20.19 3.10 -21.20
N ILE A 40 -20.80 1.93 -21.27
CA ILE A 40 -21.82 1.60 -22.26
C ILE A 40 -23.14 1.32 -21.54
N ASP A 41 -24.23 1.92 -22.03
CA ASP A 41 -25.57 1.70 -21.49
C ASP A 41 -26.16 0.33 -21.89
N GLY A 42 -27.35 0.01 -21.40
CA GLY A 42 -28.05 -1.24 -21.72
C GLY A 42 -28.42 -1.41 -23.21
N ASN A 43 -28.28 -0.37 -24.03
CA ASN A 43 -28.53 -0.39 -25.47
C ASN A 43 -27.23 -0.44 -26.29
N GLY A 44 -26.06 -0.51 -25.66
CA GLY A 44 -24.79 -0.53 -26.37
C GLY A 44 -24.26 0.86 -26.74
N SER A 45 -24.83 1.94 -26.19
CA SER A 45 -24.43 3.32 -26.50
C SER A 45 -23.53 3.90 -25.41
N THR A 46 -22.52 4.66 -25.81
CA THR A 46 -21.76 5.52 -24.88
C THR A 46 -22.59 6.72 -24.47
N LEU A 47 -22.30 7.30 -23.32
CA LEU A 47 -22.93 8.52 -22.85
C LEU A 47 -22.05 9.74 -23.21
N PRO A 48 -22.45 10.61 -24.16
CA PRO A 48 -21.65 11.76 -24.55
C PRO A 48 -21.87 12.97 -23.62
N GLY A 49 -20.83 13.78 -23.43
CA GLY A 49 -20.88 14.97 -22.58
C GLY A 49 -19.55 15.70 -22.50
N ALA A 50 -19.57 17.04 -22.55
CA ALA A 50 -18.36 17.86 -22.48
C ALA A 50 -17.74 17.92 -21.07
N ASP A 51 -18.49 17.52 -20.05
CA ASP A 51 -18.09 17.61 -18.64
C ASP A 51 -17.44 16.31 -18.11
N PHE A 52 -17.25 15.30 -18.96
CA PHE A 52 -16.55 14.07 -18.59
C PHE A 52 -15.05 14.30 -18.45
N TRP A 53 -14.41 13.54 -17.57
CA TRP A 53 -13.08 13.84 -17.06
C TRP A 53 -11.95 13.65 -18.08
N MET A 54 -12.02 12.56 -18.86
CA MET A 54 -10.93 12.14 -19.75
C MET A 54 -11.25 12.32 -21.24
N SER A 55 -12.52 12.36 -21.62
CA SER A 55 -12.97 12.41 -23.01
C SER A 55 -14.33 13.11 -23.10
N ASP A 56 -14.91 13.16 -24.29
CA ASP A 56 -16.29 13.61 -24.51
C ASP A 56 -17.33 12.50 -24.27
N GLN A 57 -16.91 11.35 -23.73
CA GLN A 57 -17.75 10.21 -23.36
C GLN A 57 -17.54 9.84 -21.89
N ALA A 58 -18.57 9.28 -21.26
CA ALA A 58 -18.44 8.74 -19.92
C ALA A 58 -17.50 7.54 -19.91
N THR A 59 -16.54 7.57 -19.00
CA THR A 59 -15.56 6.50 -18.79
C THR A 59 -15.60 6.00 -17.35
N VAL A 60 -14.90 4.90 -17.06
CA VAL A 60 -14.71 4.41 -15.69
C VAL A 60 -14.07 5.48 -14.79
N SER A 61 -13.28 6.42 -15.34
CA SER A 61 -12.77 7.58 -14.58
C SER A 61 -13.88 8.39 -13.94
N ASP A 62 -14.98 8.65 -14.66
CA ASP A 62 -16.06 9.52 -14.19
C ASP A 62 -16.77 8.95 -12.94
N LEU A 63 -16.75 7.63 -12.78
CA LEU A 63 -17.28 6.95 -11.60
C LEU A 63 -16.26 6.85 -10.46
N THR A 64 -14.98 6.72 -10.79
CA THR A 64 -13.93 6.37 -9.82
C THR A 64 -13.17 7.58 -9.30
N VAL A 65 -13.06 8.65 -10.08
CA VAL A 65 -12.37 9.90 -9.71
C VAL A 65 -13.00 10.56 -8.48
N PRO A 66 -14.33 10.74 -8.36
CA PRO A 66 -14.92 11.36 -7.17
C PRO A 66 -14.60 10.59 -5.88
N ILE A 67 -14.69 9.27 -5.94
CA ILE A 67 -14.41 8.39 -4.78
C ILE A 67 -12.91 8.36 -4.47
N THR A 68 -12.07 8.29 -5.51
CA THR A 68 -10.62 8.35 -5.37
C THR A 68 -10.19 9.68 -4.76
N LYS A 69 -10.76 10.80 -5.21
CA LYS A 69 -10.51 12.13 -4.65
C LYS A 69 -10.90 12.18 -3.17
N LEU A 70 -12.10 11.70 -2.82
CA LEU A 70 -12.52 11.66 -1.42
C LEU A 70 -11.60 10.79 -0.54
N ALA A 71 -11.11 9.66 -1.06
CA ALA A 71 -10.13 8.83 -0.35
C ALA A 71 -8.80 9.56 -0.10
N HIS A 72 -8.32 10.33 -1.08
CA HIS A 72 -7.13 11.18 -0.91
C HIS A 72 -7.38 12.32 0.08
N GLU A 73 -8.52 12.99 0.00
CA GLU A 73 -8.90 14.06 0.94
C GLU A 73 -9.04 13.54 2.38
N LEU A 74 -9.55 12.31 2.56
CA LEU A 74 -9.56 11.61 3.84
C LEU A 74 -8.14 11.30 4.36
N ALA A 75 -7.25 10.85 3.48
CA ALA A 75 -5.86 10.60 3.85
C ALA A 75 -5.13 11.89 4.27
N ILE A 76 -5.33 12.99 3.53
CA ILE A 76 -4.78 14.33 3.87
C ILE A 76 -5.40 14.85 5.17
N GLY A 77 -6.73 14.75 5.33
CA GLY A 77 -7.40 15.18 6.56
C GLY A 77 -6.95 14.37 7.78
N TYR A 78 -6.74 13.06 7.62
CA TYR A 78 -6.16 12.20 8.64
C TYR A 78 -4.71 12.59 8.98
N PHE A 79 -3.91 12.88 7.95
CA PHE A 79 -2.56 13.37 8.13
C PHE A 79 -2.55 14.68 8.93
N ILE A 80 -3.36 15.68 8.54
CA ILE A 80 -3.47 16.96 9.27
C ILE A 80 -3.92 16.73 10.71
N LYS A 81 -4.92 15.86 10.94
CA LYS A 81 -5.40 15.52 12.29
C LYS A 81 -4.28 15.02 13.18
N THR A 82 -3.46 14.11 12.66
CA THR A 82 -2.44 13.41 13.44
C THR A 82 -1.17 14.22 13.57
N GLN A 83 -0.75 14.91 12.51
CA GLN A 83 0.52 15.60 12.45
C GLN A 83 0.43 17.06 12.91
N GLY A 84 -0.77 17.66 12.88
CA GLY A 84 -1.00 19.06 13.25
C GLY A 84 -0.54 20.07 12.19
N TYR A 85 -0.19 19.61 10.99
CA TYR A 85 0.21 20.43 9.85
C TYR A 85 -0.10 19.69 8.54
N GLU A 86 -0.03 20.41 7.41
CA GLU A 86 -0.34 19.85 6.09
C GLU A 86 0.79 19.01 5.49
N PRO A 87 0.47 17.94 4.75
CA PRO A 87 1.48 17.27 3.97
C PRO A 87 2.04 18.25 2.91
N ASP A 88 3.36 18.25 2.75
CA ASP A 88 4.00 19.03 1.70
C ASP A 88 3.95 18.25 0.38
N MET A 89 3.05 18.69 -0.49
CA MET A 89 2.70 18.05 -1.75
C MET A 89 3.07 18.86 -2.98
N GLY A 90 3.73 20.01 -2.80
CA GLY A 90 3.96 20.99 -3.86
C GLY A 90 2.68 21.70 -4.35
N VAL A 91 1.51 21.32 -3.83
CA VAL A 91 0.21 21.92 -4.12
C VAL A 91 -0.59 22.12 -2.83
N PRO A 92 -1.46 23.14 -2.76
CA PRO A 92 -2.30 23.36 -1.59
C PRO A 92 -3.22 22.17 -1.30
N SER A 93 -3.42 21.88 -0.02
CA SER A 93 -4.39 20.88 0.41
C SER A 93 -5.81 21.28 -0.01
N PRO A 94 -6.65 20.35 -0.49
CA PRO A 94 -8.03 20.66 -0.86
C PRO A 94 -8.84 21.11 0.36
N PRO A 95 -9.76 22.09 0.23
CA PRO A 95 -10.54 22.63 1.36
C PRO A 95 -11.29 21.57 2.17
N ALA A 96 -11.78 20.52 1.50
CA ALA A 96 -12.47 19.41 2.14
C ALA A 96 -11.57 18.62 3.12
N ALA A 97 -10.27 18.54 2.88
CA ALA A 97 -9.36 17.84 3.79
C ALA A 97 -9.30 18.48 5.19
N TYR A 98 -9.37 19.81 5.29
CA TYR A 98 -9.44 20.49 6.59
C TYR A 98 -10.78 20.25 7.30
N LEU A 99 -11.88 20.23 6.55
CA LEU A 99 -13.18 19.87 7.13
C LEU A 99 -13.16 18.44 7.68
N LEU A 100 -12.51 17.53 6.95
CA LEU A 100 -12.32 16.15 7.38
C LEU A 100 -11.37 16.06 8.59
N SER A 101 -10.32 16.89 8.68
CA SER A 101 -9.40 16.87 9.83
C SER A 101 -10.07 17.26 11.16
N GLU A 102 -11.25 17.87 11.15
CA GLU A 102 -12.01 18.10 12.38
C GLU A 102 -12.69 16.83 12.92
N MET A 103 -12.83 15.79 12.09
CA MET A 103 -13.46 14.53 12.50
C MET A 103 -12.62 13.77 13.54
N PRO A 104 -13.24 12.85 14.31
CA PRO A 104 -12.51 11.95 15.18
C PRO A 104 -11.50 11.10 14.40
N GLU A 105 -10.29 10.91 14.94
CA GLU A 105 -9.23 10.15 14.28
C GLU A 105 -9.69 8.74 13.84
N GLY A 106 -10.34 8.02 14.76
CA GLY A 106 -10.85 6.68 14.47
C GLY A 106 -11.96 6.64 13.41
N TRP A 107 -12.58 7.77 13.07
CA TRP A 107 -13.50 7.85 11.92
C TRP A 107 -12.74 7.97 10.62
N LEU A 108 -11.73 8.86 10.57
CA LEU A 108 -10.91 9.06 9.38
C LEU A 108 -10.23 7.76 8.95
N ARG A 109 -9.64 7.02 9.91
CA ARG A 109 -8.97 5.74 9.66
C ARG A 109 -9.91 4.68 9.09
N ARG A 110 -11.09 4.50 9.71
CA ARG A 110 -12.09 3.52 9.25
C ARG A 110 -12.73 3.90 7.93
N LEU A 111 -13.05 5.18 7.71
CA LEU A 111 -13.60 5.65 6.45
C LEU A 111 -12.59 5.45 5.32
N PHE A 112 -11.33 5.84 5.54
CA PHE A 112 -10.25 5.60 4.59
C PHE A 112 -10.13 4.10 4.25
N GLN A 113 -10.13 3.23 5.26
CA GLN A 113 -10.15 1.77 5.04
C GLN A 113 -11.35 1.31 4.21
N VAL A 114 -12.56 1.76 4.54
CA VAL A 114 -13.79 1.41 3.80
C VAL A 114 -13.70 1.85 2.33
N PHE A 115 -13.22 3.06 2.06
CA PHE A 115 -13.05 3.55 0.69
C PHE A 115 -11.97 2.77 -0.07
N MET A 116 -10.80 2.53 0.53
CA MET A 116 -9.74 1.76 -0.12
C MET A 116 -10.15 0.32 -0.40
N SER A 117 -10.86 -0.31 0.54
CA SER A 117 -11.40 -1.66 0.38
C SER A 117 -12.68 -1.70 -0.46
N SER A 118 -13.18 -0.56 -0.94
CA SER A 118 -14.45 -0.52 -1.67
C SER A 118 -14.36 -1.17 -3.05
N GLY A 119 -13.16 -1.19 -3.65
CA GLY A 119 -12.98 -1.54 -5.05
C GLY A 119 -13.19 -0.37 -6.00
N PHE A 120 -13.47 0.84 -5.51
CA PHE A 120 -13.72 2.05 -6.33
C PHE A 120 -12.57 3.05 -6.39
N VAL A 121 -11.56 2.85 -5.53
CA VAL A 121 -10.40 3.72 -5.47
C VAL A 121 -9.30 3.14 -6.35
N GLY A 122 -8.68 4.00 -7.18
CA GLY A 122 -7.37 3.68 -7.75
C GLY A 122 -7.37 2.75 -8.97
N PHE A 123 -8.38 2.82 -9.85
CA PHE A 123 -8.40 2.12 -11.17
C PHE A 123 -7.41 2.69 -12.21
N TRP A 124 -6.18 2.93 -11.78
CA TRP A 124 -5.10 3.50 -12.58
C TRP A 124 -4.02 2.44 -12.75
N LYS A 125 -3.51 2.27 -13.97
CA LYS A 125 -2.50 1.23 -14.34
C LYS A 125 -1.23 1.24 -13.48
N ARG A 126 -0.96 2.33 -12.75
CA ARG A 126 0.21 2.55 -11.86
C ARG A 126 -0.14 2.60 -10.37
N ASN A 127 -1.19 1.92 -9.94
CA ASN A 127 -1.55 1.82 -8.52
C ASN A 127 -1.87 0.38 -8.11
N PRO A 128 -0.88 -0.54 -8.13
CA PRO A 128 -1.11 -1.96 -7.87
C PRO A 128 -1.71 -2.21 -6.49
N LEU A 129 -1.18 -1.55 -5.45
CA LEU A 129 -1.65 -1.71 -4.07
C LEU A 129 -3.08 -1.17 -3.87
N GLY A 130 -3.47 -0.11 -4.58
CA GLY A 130 -4.85 0.40 -4.59
C GLY A 130 -5.82 -0.61 -5.20
N ILE A 131 -5.47 -1.15 -6.38
CA ILE A 131 -6.26 -2.20 -7.05
C ILE A 131 -6.41 -3.43 -6.14
N LEU A 132 -5.30 -3.88 -5.52
CA LEU A 132 -5.29 -5.01 -4.60
C LEU A 132 -6.15 -4.74 -3.36
N SER A 133 -6.07 -3.56 -2.74
CA SER A 133 -6.88 -3.20 -1.57
C SER A 133 -8.38 -3.37 -1.82
N GLY A 134 -8.82 -3.07 -3.05
CA GLY A 134 -10.19 -3.24 -3.51
C GLY A 134 -10.59 -4.66 -3.89
N LYS A 135 -9.68 -5.64 -3.90
CA LYS A 135 -9.94 -7.03 -4.31
C LYS A 135 -11.05 -7.68 -3.50
N ARG A 136 -11.07 -7.45 -2.18
CA ARG A 136 -11.96 -8.14 -1.23
C ARG A 136 -13.43 -7.77 -1.39
N SER A 137 -13.75 -6.65 -2.02
CA SER A 137 -15.14 -6.28 -2.33
C SER A 137 -15.67 -6.95 -3.59
N ARG A 138 -14.83 -7.70 -4.31
CA ARG A 138 -15.17 -8.30 -5.60
C ARG A 138 -15.64 -9.74 -5.46
N LYS A 139 -16.49 -10.13 -6.40
CA LYS A 139 -17.08 -11.46 -6.55
C LYS A 139 -16.38 -12.17 -7.70
N PHE A 140 -15.91 -13.37 -7.41
CA PHE A 140 -15.22 -14.24 -8.34
C PHE A 140 -16.00 -15.54 -8.46
N ARG A 141 -16.10 -16.08 -9.67
CA ARG A 141 -16.80 -17.36 -9.89
C ARG A 141 -15.89 -18.54 -9.52
N HIS A 142 -14.60 -18.42 -9.78
CA HIS A 142 -13.58 -19.37 -9.39
C HIS A 142 -12.60 -18.70 -8.42
N ASP A 143 -12.19 -19.39 -7.34
CA ASP A 143 -11.34 -18.79 -6.30
C ASP A 143 -10.03 -18.22 -6.87
N LYS A 144 -9.44 -18.93 -7.84
CA LYS A 144 -8.22 -18.50 -8.56
C LYS A 144 -8.40 -17.19 -9.34
N ASP A 145 -9.61 -16.87 -9.80
CA ASP A 145 -9.88 -15.61 -10.50
C ASP A 145 -9.63 -14.40 -9.58
N SER A 146 -9.67 -14.59 -8.26
CA SER A 146 -9.30 -13.55 -7.31
C SER A 146 -7.87 -13.03 -7.51
N CYS A 147 -7.02 -13.79 -8.19
CA CYS A 147 -5.68 -13.38 -8.61
C CYS A 147 -5.62 -13.18 -10.13
N TRP A 148 -6.14 -14.13 -10.92
CA TRP A 148 -6.02 -14.14 -12.37
C TRP A 148 -6.82 -13.03 -13.07
N ALA A 149 -7.99 -12.67 -12.56
CA ALA A 149 -8.75 -11.57 -13.14
C ALA A 149 -8.08 -10.20 -12.91
N LEU A 150 -7.13 -10.09 -11.98
CA LEU A 150 -6.43 -8.83 -11.71
C LEU A 150 -5.33 -8.52 -12.74
N LEU A 151 -4.87 -9.53 -13.48
CA LEU A 151 -3.69 -9.43 -14.34
C LEU A 151 -3.82 -8.30 -15.37
N GLY A 152 -4.96 -8.21 -16.06
CA GLY A 152 -5.22 -7.15 -17.04
C GLY A 152 -5.22 -5.75 -16.42
N ALA A 153 -5.89 -5.58 -15.27
CA ALA A 153 -5.89 -4.31 -14.55
C ALA A 153 -4.50 -3.91 -14.00
N LEU A 154 -3.65 -4.90 -13.70
CA LEU A 154 -2.26 -4.73 -13.29
C LEU A 154 -1.29 -4.72 -14.49
N GLY A 155 -1.78 -4.87 -15.72
CA GLY A 155 -0.99 -5.03 -16.95
C GLY A 155 0.10 -6.11 -16.86
N ILE A 156 -0.15 -7.20 -16.15
CA ILE A 156 0.78 -8.33 -16.03
C ILE A 156 0.46 -9.30 -17.16
N ASP A 157 1.34 -9.37 -18.15
CA ASP A 157 1.11 -10.16 -19.37
C ASP A 157 1.89 -11.50 -19.37
N ASP A 158 3.05 -11.55 -18.68
CA ASP A 158 3.98 -12.68 -18.71
C ASP A 158 3.79 -13.64 -17.52
N ILE A 159 2.60 -14.21 -17.37
CA ILE A 159 2.29 -15.19 -16.31
C ILE A 159 1.45 -16.35 -16.84
N ASP A 160 1.85 -17.58 -16.51
CA ASP A 160 1.10 -18.78 -16.88
C ASP A 160 -0.14 -18.96 -15.99
N VAL A 161 -1.30 -18.63 -16.57
CA VAL A 161 -2.61 -18.76 -15.93
C VAL A 161 -3.09 -20.19 -16.01
N THR A 162 -3.21 -20.83 -14.84
CA THR A 162 -3.67 -22.22 -14.73
C THR A 162 -4.79 -22.40 -13.71
N TYR A 163 -5.75 -23.24 -14.09
CA TYR A 163 -6.85 -23.70 -13.25
C TYR A 163 -6.71 -25.16 -12.82
N ASP A 164 -5.54 -25.78 -13.03
CA ASP A 164 -5.27 -27.15 -12.61
C ASP A 164 -5.58 -27.34 -11.11
N LYS A 165 -6.34 -28.38 -10.77
CA LYS A 165 -6.71 -28.72 -9.40
C LYS A 165 -5.49 -28.99 -8.49
N ASN A 166 -4.36 -29.37 -9.07
CA ASN A 166 -3.12 -29.61 -8.33
C ASN A 166 -2.41 -28.32 -7.90
N VAL A 167 -2.70 -27.20 -8.57
CA VAL A 167 -2.12 -25.89 -8.23
C VAL A 167 -2.96 -25.24 -7.15
N THR A 168 -2.37 -25.04 -5.97
CA THR A 168 -3.05 -24.50 -4.79
C THR A 168 -3.27 -22.98 -4.91
N MET A 169 -4.18 -22.42 -4.10
CA MET A 169 -4.36 -20.97 -4.01
C MET A 169 -3.10 -20.24 -3.51
N GLU A 170 -2.33 -20.84 -2.59
CA GLU A 170 -1.07 -20.23 -2.13
C GLU A 170 -0.03 -20.18 -3.26
N GLU A 171 0.03 -21.19 -4.12
CA GLU A 171 0.89 -21.15 -5.30
C GLU A 171 0.44 -20.07 -6.30
N VAL A 172 -0.87 -19.94 -6.54
CA VAL A 172 -1.43 -18.86 -7.38
C VAL A 172 -1.06 -17.48 -6.84
N LYS A 173 -1.24 -17.24 -5.53
CA LYS A 173 -0.86 -15.97 -4.90
C LYS A 173 0.64 -15.71 -4.96
N THR A 174 1.44 -16.78 -4.81
CA THR A 174 2.90 -16.70 -4.91
C THR A 174 3.35 -16.25 -6.30
N ARG A 175 2.79 -16.85 -7.36
CA ARG A 175 3.05 -16.47 -8.75
C ARG A 175 2.61 -15.03 -9.04
N LEU A 176 1.43 -14.63 -8.57
CA LEU A 176 0.95 -13.26 -8.72
C LEU A 176 1.86 -12.26 -8.00
N LEU A 177 2.27 -12.56 -6.76
CA LEU A 177 3.14 -11.68 -5.99
C LEU A 177 4.53 -11.57 -6.60
N GLN A 178 5.07 -12.66 -7.15
CA GLN A 178 6.32 -12.63 -7.91
C GLN A 178 6.20 -11.68 -9.11
N ALA A 179 5.17 -11.83 -9.94
CA ALA A 179 4.96 -10.96 -11.10
C ALA A 179 4.74 -9.49 -10.70
N LEU A 180 4.06 -9.23 -9.59
CA LEU A 180 3.90 -7.89 -9.03
C LEU A 180 5.23 -7.29 -8.60
N ILE A 181 6.10 -8.05 -7.93
CA ILE A 181 7.44 -7.61 -7.51
C ILE A 181 8.34 -7.37 -8.72
N ASP A 182 8.29 -8.25 -9.73
CA ASP A 182 9.09 -8.12 -10.95
C ASP A 182 8.70 -6.86 -11.73
N LYS A 183 7.40 -6.53 -11.79
CA LYS A 183 6.89 -5.37 -12.52
C LYS A 183 6.98 -4.05 -11.74
N TYR A 184 6.55 -4.04 -10.48
CA TYR A 184 6.34 -2.83 -9.68
C TYR A 184 7.42 -2.62 -8.59
N SER A 185 8.26 -3.63 -8.34
CA SER A 185 9.43 -3.54 -7.45
C SER A 185 9.08 -2.88 -6.10
N TRP A 186 9.82 -1.84 -5.72
CA TRP A 186 9.71 -1.14 -4.44
C TRP A 186 8.33 -0.54 -4.15
N GLU A 187 7.51 -0.29 -5.18
CA GLU A 187 6.12 0.15 -4.96
C GLU A 187 5.31 -0.87 -4.16
N MET A 188 5.60 -2.17 -4.32
CA MET A 188 4.95 -3.24 -3.58
C MET A 188 5.31 -3.27 -2.09
N LEU A 189 6.37 -2.58 -1.68
CA LEU A 189 6.78 -2.45 -0.28
C LEU A 189 6.33 -1.13 0.37
N MET A 190 5.52 -0.31 -0.33
CA MET A 190 4.88 0.87 0.25
C MET A 190 3.72 0.49 1.18
N LEU A 191 4.01 -0.35 2.17
CA LEU A 191 3.08 -0.99 3.08
C LEU A 191 3.40 -0.63 4.55
N PRO A 192 2.39 -0.55 5.41
CA PRO A 192 2.57 -0.31 6.84
C PRO A 192 3.08 -1.57 7.56
N TYR A 193 3.52 -1.42 8.81
CA TYR A 193 3.72 -2.56 9.69
C TYR A 193 2.39 -3.22 10.07
N PRO A 194 2.21 -4.54 9.90
CA PRO A 194 0.98 -5.23 10.26
C PRO A 194 0.86 -5.48 11.77
N GLU A 195 -0.06 -4.79 12.45
CA GLU A 195 -0.43 -4.94 13.87
C GLU A 195 -1.81 -5.61 14.03
N PHE A 196 -2.13 -6.59 13.19
CA PHE A 196 -3.36 -7.36 13.27
C PHE A 196 -3.09 -8.86 13.09
N ARG A 197 -4.05 -9.66 13.54
CA ARG A 197 -4.12 -11.09 13.25
C ARG A 197 -5.14 -11.33 12.15
N LEU A 198 -4.84 -12.29 11.29
CA LEU A 198 -5.74 -12.76 10.26
C LEU A 198 -6.40 -14.06 10.70
N GLN A 199 -7.66 -14.23 10.33
CA GLN A 199 -8.38 -15.47 10.52
C GLN A 199 -8.17 -16.36 9.31
N ASP A 200 -7.67 -17.57 9.55
CA ASP A 200 -7.55 -18.62 8.55
C ASP A 200 -8.53 -19.75 8.86
N LYS A 201 -9.08 -20.38 7.83
CA LYS A 201 -9.97 -21.54 7.99
C LYS A 201 -9.16 -22.81 7.84
N GLU A 202 -8.96 -23.53 8.94
CA GLU A 202 -8.37 -24.87 8.93
C GLU A 202 -9.46 -25.89 9.25
N GLY A 203 -10.14 -26.37 8.21
CA GLY A 203 -11.27 -27.29 8.38
C GLY A 203 -12.49 -26.59 9.01
N PRO A 204 -13.08 -27.12 10.10
CA PRO A 204 -14.18 -26.48 10.80
C PRO A 204 -13.73 -25.31 11.69
N ASP A 205 -12.43 -25.23 12.01
CA ASP A 205 -11.90 -24.28 12.98
C ASP A 205 -11.36 -23.01 12.30
N THR A 206 -11.48 -21.90 13.03
CA THR A 206 -10.88 -20.62 12.63
C THR A 206 -9.69 -20.33 13.53
N ILE A 207 -8.51 -20.23 12.94
CA ILE A 207 -7.25 -20.02 13.66
C ILE A 207 -6.73 -18.61 13.37
N GLU A 208 -6.25 -17.93 14.40
CA GLU A 208 -5.55 -16.65 14.23
C GLU A 208 -4.10 -16.88 13.81
N ARG A 209 -3.68 -16.23 12.72
CA ARG A 209 -2.31 -16.25 12.24
C ARG A 209 -1.74 -14.85 12.02
N GLY A 210 -0.42 -14.78 11.93
CA GLY A 210 0.28 -13.57 11.50
C GLY A 210 0.13 -13.29 10.01
N PHE A 211 0.60 -12.11 9.61
CA PHE A 211 0.70 -11.69 8.22
C PHE A 211 1.73 -12.54 7.46
N ARG A 212 1.40 -12.89 6.21
CA ARG A 212 2.25 -13.58 5.22
C ARG A 212 2.38 -12.70 3.99
N TRP A 213 3.46 -12.85 3.23
CA TRP A 213 3.66 -12.07 2.00
C TRP A 213 2.51 -12.24 0.99
N THR A 214 1.97 -13.46 0.87
CA THR A 214 0.82 -13.74 0.00
C THR A 214 -0.46 -12.98 0.39
N ASP A 215 -0.56 -12.45 1.62
CA ASP A 215 -1.68 -11.59 2.04
C ASP A 215 -1.67 -10.23 1.32
N VAL A 216 -0.52 -9.78 0.79
CA VAL A 216 -0.48 -8.58 -0.07
C VAL A 216 -1.32 -8.79 -1.33
N ALA A 217 -1.21 -9.98 -1.94
CA ALA A 217 -2.01 -10.35 -3.10
C ALA A 217 -3.51 -10.47 -2.78
N ASP A 218 -3.88 -10.62 -1.50
CA ASP A 218 -5.25 -10.62 -1.01
C ASP A 218 -5.79 -9.23 -0.64
N GLY A 219 -5.00 -8.16 -0.86
CA GLY A 219 -5.44 -6.80 -0.59
C GLY A 219 -5.63 -6.50 0.88
N VAL A 220 -4.92 -7.22 1.75
CA VAL A 220 -5.09 -7.08 3.20
C VAL A 220 -4.51 -5.76 3.70
N MET A 221 -3.43 -5.30 3.07
CA MET A 221 -2.67 -4.13 3.49
C MET A 221 -3.09 -2.90 2.70
N LEU A 222 -3.30 -1.79 3.41
CA LEU A 222 -3.59 -0.49 2.82
C LEU A 222 -2.28 0.17 2.35
N PRO A 223 -2.25 0.81 1.18
CA PRO A 223 -1.06 1.47 0.66
C PRO A 223 -0.69 2.73 1.48
N VAL A 224 0.57 2.80 1.90
CA VAL A 224 1.16 4.00 2.53
C VAL A 224 1.29 5.13 1.52
N SER A 225 1.41 4.82 0.22
CA SER A 225 1.53 5.81 -0.85
C SER A 225 0.35 6.79 -0.93
N MET A 226 -0.79 6.46 -0.33
CA MET A 226 -1.94 7.37 -0.21
C MET A 226 -1.69 8.53 0.76
N PHE A 227 -0.75 8.38 1.70
CA PHE A 227 -0.20 9.52 2.42
C PHE A 227 0.80 10.21 1.50
N ALA A 228 0.20 11.05 0.69
CA ALA A 228 0.83 11.93 -0.24
C ALA A 228 1.91 12.75 0.52
N VAL A 229 3.17 12.41 0.30
CA VAL A 229 4.32 13.24 0.68
C VAL A 229 5.20 13.37 -0.56
N GLU A 230 5.59 14.60 -0.90
CA GLU A 230 6.38 14.83 -2.10
C GLU A 230 7.77 14.17 -1.98
N GLN A 231 8.17 13.49 -3.06
CA GLN A 231 9.53 13.01 -3.23
C GLN A 231 10.35 14.13 -3.88
N GLN A 232 11.14 14.85 -3.09
CA GLN A 232 12.14 15.75 -3.66
C GLN A 232 13.49 15.04 -3.78
N PRO A 233 14.02 14.85 -5.00
CA PRO A 233 15.43 14.54 -5.14
C PRO A 233 16.24 15.74 -4.62
N PRO A 234 17.27 15.54 -3.79
CA PRO A 234 18.16 16.61 -3.38
C PRO A 234 18.73 17.30 -4.61
N PRO A 235 19.00 18.62 -4.55
CA PRO A 235 19.50 19.39 -5.68
C PRO A 235 20.82 18.90 -6.31
N HIS A 236 21.49 17.89 -5.72
CA HIS A 236 22.71 17.26 -6.23
C HIS A 236 22.74 15.72 -6.06
N SER A 237 21.60 15.03 -6.05
CA SER A 237 21.60 13.59 -5.79
C SER A 237 22.27 12.78 -6.91
N PHE A 238 23.31 12.03 -6.53
CA PHE A 238 23.78 10.85 -7.26
C PHE A 238 22.58 9.95 -7.60
N VAL A 239 22.60 9.34 -8.80
CA VAL A 239 21.69 8.24 -9.14
C VAL A 239 21.93 7.14 -8.10
N GLN A 240 21.03 7.03 -7.13
CA GLN A 240 21.12 5.99 -6.11
C GLN A 240 20.73 4.68 -6.78
N THR A 241 21.69 3.78 -7.00
CA THR A 241 21.42 2.41 -7.40
C THR A 241 20.63 1.75 -6.28
N TRP A 242 19.38 1.40 -6.55
CA TRP A 242 18.57 0.69 -5.56
C TRP A 242 18.90 -0.80 -5.57
N PRO A 243 18.85 -1.46 -4.41
CA PRO A 243 18.87 -2.91 -4.37
C PRO A 243 17.72 -3.49 -5.20
N THR A 244 17.93 -4.68 -5.75
CA THR A 244 16.90 -5.39 -6.51
C THR A 244 16.02 -6.19 -5.56
N LEU A 245 14.71 -6.12 -5.77
CA LEU A 245 13.74 -6.98 -5.11
C LEU A 245 13.49 -8.24 -5.95
N SER A 246 13.34 -9.38 -5.28
CA SER A 246 12.88 -10.61 -5.92
C SER A 246 12.03 -11.41 -4.94
N TYR A 247 11.05 -12.14 -5.45
CA TYR A 247 10.18 -12.98 -4.64
C TYR A 247 10.02 -14.35 -5.29
N THR A 248 10.17 -15.41 -4.48
CA THR A 248 9.88 -16.79 -4.89
C THR A 248 9.07 -17.48 -3.79
N HIS A 249 9.70 -17.71 -2.65
CA HIS A 249 9.05 -18.15 -1.41
C HIS A 249 9.28 -17.14 -0.30
N ASP A 250 10.46 -16.52 -0.31
CA ASP A 250 10.81 -15.40 0.53
C ASP A 250 11.03 -14.16 -0.32
N LEU A 251 10.73 -12.99 0.26
CA LEU A 251 11.11 -11.71 -0.31
C LEU A 251 12.59 -11.45 -0.06
N ARG A 252 13.34 -11.16 -1.11
CA ARG A 252 14.79 -10.93 -1.05
C ARG A 252 15.14 -9.57 -1.59
N ILE A 253 16.04 -8.89 -0.88
CA ILE A 253 16.63 -7.61 -1.25
C ILE A 253 18.12 -7.88 -1.53
N LYS A 254 18.58 -7.63 -2.75
CA LYS A 254 19.95 -7.92 -3.18
C LYS A 254 20.66 -6.65 -3.63
N SER A 255 21.91 -6.46 -3.21
CA SER A 255 22.71 -5.36 -3.74
C SER A 255 22.95 -5.50 -5.24
N SER A 256 23.27 -4.38 -5.88
CA SER A 256 23.83 -4.42 -7.23
C SER A 256 25.23 -5.06 -7.21
N PRO A 257 25.67 -5.70 -8.32
CA PRO A 257 26.99 -6.32 -8.37
C PRO A 257 28.12 -5.34 -8.02
N GLY A 258 28.96 -5.70 -7.04
CA GLY A 258 30.05 -4.86 -6.57
C GLY A 258 29.66 -3.81 -5.52
N GLU A 259 28.37 -3.70 -5.17
CA GLU A 259 27.88 -2.84 -4.11
C GLU A 259 27.39 -3.65 -2.90
N ARG A 260 27.24 -2.98 -1.75
CA ARG A 260 26.65 -3.56 -0.53
C ARG A 260 25.50 -2.69 -0.06
N ILE A 261 24.45 -3.32 0.47
CA ILE A 261 23.33 -2.63 1.09
C ILE A 261 23.81 -2.02 2.40
N VAL A 262 23.58 -0.72 2.59
CA VAL A 262 23.90 0.00 3.82
C VAL A 262 22.63 0.15 4.65
N LEU A 263 22.65 -0.43 5.86
CA LEU A 263 21.57 -0.27 6.83
C LEU A 263 22.03 0.63 7.96
N TYR A 264 21.09 1.37 8.53
CA TYR A 264 21.33 2.36 9.58
C TYR A 264 20.56 1.96 10.83
N SER A 265 21.20 2.00 11.99
CA SER A 265 20.48 1.76 13.24
C SER A 265 19.47 2.89 13.50
N ALA A 266 18.28 2.54 13.96
CA ALA A 266 17.36 3.50 14.58
C ALA A 266 17.93 3.91 15.95
N SER A 267 18.81 4.92 15.96
CA SER A 267 19.48 5.41 17.17
C SER A 267 18.79 6.65 17.76
N PRO A 268 18.84 6.85 19.10
CA PRO A 268 18.39 8.07 19.78
C PRO A 268 18.99 9.37 19.24
N ASP A 269 20.20 9.30 18.66
CA ASP A 269 20.90 10.44 18.08
C ASP A 269 20.18 10.99 16.83
N GLY A 270 19.31 10.19 16.19
CA GLY A 270 18.45 10.57 15.07
C GLY A 270 17.20 11.37 15.46
N LYS A 271 17.36 12.29 16.42
CA LYS A 271 16.33 12.96 17.24
C LYS A 271 14.90 13.12 16.64
N ALA A 272 13.99 12.57 17.44
CA ALA A 272 12.65 13.02 17.83
C ALA A 272 11.49 12.95 16.84
N TRP A 273 11.70 13.08 15.53
CA TRP A 273 10.56 13.20 14.62
C TRP A 273 10.54 12.18 13.49
N PHE A 274 9.61 11.25 13.62
CA PHE A 274 9.32 10.20 12.65
C PHE A 274 7.81 10.00 12.48
N ARG A 275 7.43 9.35 11.38
CA ARG A 275 6.07 8.87 11.10
C ARG A 275 6.19 7.40 10.73
N HIS A 276 5.81 6.53 11.65
CA HIS A 276 5.81 5.09 11.39
C HIS A 276 4.41 4.66 11.00
N TYR A 277 4.25 4.20 9.77
CA TYR A 277 2.96 3.72 9.27
C TYR A 277 2.71 2.29 9.75
N ARG A 278 1.61 2.10 10.47
CA ARG A 278 1.18 0.80 11.00
C ARG A 278 -0.26 0.55 10.63
N GLN A 279 -0.69 -0.70 10.59
CA GLN A 279 -2.08 -1.03 10.33
C GLN A 279 -2.60 -1.96 11.41
N ASP A 280 -3.72 -1.60 12.01
CA ASP A 280 -4.46 -2.45 12.94
C ASP A 280 -5.87 -2.71 12.40
N LYS A 281 -6.76 -3.28 13.22
CA LYS A 281 -8.15 -3.60 12.84
C LYS A 281 -8.99 -2.39 12.40
N ASP A 282 -8.62 -1.19 12.83
CA ASP A 282 -9.32 0.07 12.53
C ASP A 282 -8.70 0.80 11.31
N GLY A 283 -7.72 0.15 10.65
CA GLY A 283 -7.08 0.63 9.44
C GLY A 283 -5.69 1.20 9.68
N LEU A 284 -5.22 1.98 8.71
CA LEU A 284 -3.90 2.58 8.69
C LEU A 284 -3.76 3.62 9.81
N ARG A 285 -2.59 3.64 10.46
CA ARG A 285 -2.24 4.45 11.63
C ARG A 285 -0.88 5.10 11.41
N ILE A 286 -0.75 6.37 11.77
CA ILE A 286 0.54 7.06 11.82
C ILE A 286 0.99 7.13 13.27
N VAL A 287 2.10 6.45 13.59
CA VAL A 287 2.74 6.52 14.91
C VAL A 287 3.78 7.64 14.91
N SER A 288 3.91 8.29 16.07
CA SER A 288 4.72 9.49 16.33
C SER A 288 4.17 10.75 15.62
N ALA A 289 3.22 11.39 16.30
CA ALA A 289 2.67 12.70 15.96
C ALA A 289 3.47 13.86 16.59
N SER A 290 4.42 13.55 17.47
CA SER A 290 5.14 14.51 18.30
C SER A 290 6.60 14.10 18.44
N GLU A 291 7.43 14.95 19.05
CA GLU A 291 8.82 14.62 19.39
C GLU A 291 8.85 13.45 20.40
N VAL A 292 8.93 12.23 19.88
CA VAL A 292 9.05 10.97 20.64
C VAL A 292 10.38 10.33 20.24
N THR A 293 11.16 9.88 21.22
CA THR A 293 12.41 9.18 20.92
C THR A 293 12.11 7.76 20.42
N PHE A 294 12.96 7.21 19.55
CA PHE A 294 12.80 5.82 19.10
C PHE A 294 12.78 4.81 20.24
N ASP A 295 13.39 5.13 21.38
CA ASP A 295 13.44 4.27 22.57
C ASP A 295 12.05 4.02 23.19
N GLU A 296 11.13 4.97 23.05
CA GLU A 296 9.74 4.80 23.52
C GLU A 296 8.94 3.87 22.61
N ASP A 297 9.35 3.76 21.34
CA ASP A 297 8.78 2.83 20.38
C ASP A 297 9.55 1.49 20.40
N ARG A 298 9.03 0.53 21.16
CA ARG A 298 9.60 -0.83 21.31
C ARG A 298 9.92 -1.53 19.99
N LEU A 299 9.22 -1.21 18.90
CA LEU A 299 9.47 -1.82 17.61
C LEU A 299 10.70 -1.21 16.93
N LEU A 300 10.94 0.10 17.15
CA LEU A 300 12.03 0.85 16.55
C LEU A 300 13.30 0.85 17.40
N SER A 301 13.21 0.62 18.71
CA SER A 301 14.36 0.68 19.65
C SER A 301 15.55 -0.22 19.27
N SER A 302 15.31 -1.27 18.47
CA SER A 302 16.37 -2.16 17.95
C SER A 302 16.27 -2.38 16.44
N ALA A 303 15.54 -1.51 15.74
CA ALA A 303 15.33 -1.65 14.31
C ALA A 303 16.52 -1.12 13.50
N TRP A 304 16.62 -1.64 12.29
CA TRP A 304 17.51 -1.15 11.25
C TRP A 304 16.69 -0.54 10.12
N LEU A 305 17.25 0.47 9.49
CA LEU A 305 16.59 1.27 8.47
C LEU A 305 17.33 1.11 7.15
N LEU A 306 16.60 0.77 6.10
CA LEU A 306 17.07 0.84 4.73
C LEU A 306 16.50 2.12 4.09
N PRO A 307 17.33 3.15 3.82
CA PRO A 307 16.88 4.38 3.17
C PRO A 307 16.51 4.13 1.71
N LEU A 308 15.30 4.52 1.33
CA LEU A 308 14.76 4.34 -0.02
C LEU A 308 14.80 5.66 -0.79
N HIS A 309 14.21 6.72 -0.22
CA HIS A 309 14.04 8.01 -0.90
C HIS A 309 14.19 9.20 0.05
N TYR A 310 14.40 10.37 -0.53
CA TYR A 310 14.20 11.64 0.14
C TYR A 310 12.73 12.05 0.02
N ILE A 311 12.22 12.72 1.05
CA ILE A 311 10.82 13.18 1.11
C ILE A 311 10.75 14.54 1.80
N ASN A 312 9.69 15.29 1.51
CA ASN A 312 9.29 16.41 2.34
C ASN A 312 8.50 15.89 3.55
N MET A 313 9.04 16.07 4.75
CA MET A 313 8.35 15.68 5.99
C MET A 313 7.25 16.70 6.33
N LYS A 314 7.54 17.99 6.11
CA LYS A 314 6.65 19.14 6.13
C LYS A 314 7.29 20.28 5.34
N ALA A 315 6.55 21.37 5.12
CA ALA A 315 7.06 22.55 4.43
C ALA A 315 8.46 22.96 4.93
N GLY A 316 9.44 22.92 4.04
CA GLY A 316 10.83 23.30 4.31
C GLY A 316 11.65 22.32 5.16
N VAL A 317 11.13 21.13 5.46
CA VAL A 317 11.84 20.10 6.23
C VAL A 317 11.98 18.82 5.41
N LEU A 318 13.21 18.60 4.94
CA LEU A 318 13.60 17.37 4.28
C LEU A 318 13.74 16.22 5.27
N GLY A 319 13.41 15.02 4.80
CA GLY A 319 13.64 13.78 5.51
C GLY A 319 13.89 12.61 4.56
N ARG A 320 13.71 11.42 5.09
CA ARG A 320 13.95 10.14 4.45
C ARG A 320 12.74 9.25 4.60
N ARG A 321 12.42 8.52 3.53
CA ARG A 321 11.58 7.33 3.59
C ARG A 321 12.48 6.11 3.71
N CYS A 322 12.21 5.29 4.71
CA CYS A 322 12.96 4.07 5.01
C CYS A 322 12.03 2.87 5.08
N LEU A 323 12.56 1.72 4.67
CA LEU A 323 12.03 0.42 5.07
C LEU A 323 12.60 0.07 6.45
N VAL A 324 11.72 -0.28 7.38
CA VAL A 324 12.10 -0.74 8.72
C VAL A 324 12.35 -2.24 8.69
N LEU A 325 13.47 -2.65 9.25
CA LEU A 325 13.93 -4.03 9.39
C LEU A 325 14.01 -4.35 10.88
N VAL A 326 13.19 -5.29 11.35
CA VAL A 326 13.14 -5.69 12.75
C VAL A 326 13.87 -7.01 12.96
N ASN A 327 14.43 -7.23 14.16
CA ASN A 327 15.15 -8.45 14.52
C ASN A 327 16.23 -8.83 13.50
N LEU A 328 16.98 -7.85 13.01
CA LEU A 328 18.01 -8.09 12.01
C LEU A 328 19.09 -9.02 12.58
N ASN A 329 19.23 -10.18 11.97
CA ASN A 329 20.33 -11.08 12.19
C ASN A 329 21.32 -10.91 11.03
N HIS A 330 22.47 -10.32 11.35
CA HIS A 330 23.60 -10.24 10.43
C HIS A 330 24.16 -11.65 10.28
N GLY A 331 23.87 -12.31 9.16
CA GLY A 331 24.39 -13.64 8.87
C GLY A 331 25.90 -13.72 9.09
N THR A 332 26.40 -14.88 9.53
CA THR A 332 27.84 -15.12 9.66
C THR A 332 28.39 -15.65 8.34
N GLY A 333 29.40 -14.98 7.76
CA GLY A 333 30.04 -15.45 6.53
C GLY A 333 29.23 -15.14 5.26
N ASN A 334 28.94 -16.15 4.45
CA ASN A 334 28.27 -16.02 3.15
C ASN A 334 26.72 -16.14 3.22
N GLU A 335 26.13 -16.25 4.41
CA GLU A 335 24.68 -16.35 4.55
C GLU A 335 24.01 -14.99 4.41
N PRO A 336 22.83 -14.90 3.75
CA PRO A 336 22.10 -13.65 3.67
C PRO A 336 21.63 -13.20 5.05
N ALA A 337 21.61 -11.89 5.27
CA ALA A 337 21.02 -11.32 6.48
C ALA A 337 19.52 -11.64 6.53
N ARG A 338 18.95 -11.80 7.72
CA ARG A 338 17.52 -12.06 7.89
C ARG A 338 16.90 -10.97 8.76
N ALA A 339 15.76 -10.45 8.35
CA ALA A 339 15.01 -9.47 9.12
C ALA A 339 13.51 -9.68 8.96
N GLY A 340 12.73 -9.27 9.95
CA GLY A 340 11.28 -9.11 9.82
C GLY A 340 10.94 -7.79 9.13
N PHE A 341 9.83 -7.79 8.40
CA PHE A 341 9.24 -6.60 7.81
C PHE A 341 8.69 -5.68 8.90
N GLY A 342 9.23 -4.48 8.98
CA GLY A 342 8.83 -3.46 9.94
C GLY A 342 7.95 -2.36 9.35
N GLY A 343 7.53 -2.44 8.08
CA GLY A 343 6.75 -1.36 7.44
C GLY A 343 7.59 -0.17 6.96
N ILE A 344 6.89 0.82 6.39
CA ILE A 344 7.48 2.11 6.00
C ILE A 344 7.56 3.07 7.19
N LEU A 345 8.68 3.79 7.26
CA LEU A 345 8.96 4.86 8.21
C LEU A 345 9.45 6.09 7.46
N ASP A 346 8.88 7.24 7.79
CA ASP A 346 9.40 8.53 7.35
C ASP A 346 10.08 9.22 8.54
N LEU A 347 11.31 9.74 8.37
CA LEU A 347 12.07 10.37 9.45
C LEU A 347 12.97 11.49 8.95
N LYS A 348 13.28 12.47 9.81
CA LYS A 348 14.12 13.62 9.43
C LYS A 348 15.55 13.23 9.02
N GLY A 349 16.13 12.22 9.66
CA GLY A 349 17.50 11.78 9.37
C GLY A 349 17.73 10.36 9.88
N VAL A 350 18.69 9.67 9.28
CA VAL A 350 19.12 8.34 9.71
C VAL A 350 20.31 8.45 10.67
N GLY A 351 20.42 7.52 11.62
CA GLY A 351 21.50 7.51 12.60
C GLY A 351 22.89 7.34 11.97
N GLU A 352 23.95 7.46 12.77
CA GLU A 352 25.32 7.33 12.27
C GLU A 352 25.80 5.89 12.18
N GLN A 353 25.31 5.02 13.07
CA GLN A 353 25.69 3.62 13.11
C GLN A 353 25.17 2.87 11.88
N ARG A 354 26.10 2.21 11.19
CA ARG A 354 25.83 1.50 9.93
C ARG A 354 26.34 0.07 9.96
N VAL A 355 25.70 -0.76 9.15
CA VAL A 355 26.16 -2.10 8.80
C VAL A 355 25.99 -2.31 7.31
N PHE A 356 26.82 -3.18 6.75
CA PHE A 356 26.83 -3.51 5.34
C PHE A 356 26.45 -4.98 5.16
N VAL A 357 25.51 -5.24 4.27
CA VAL A 357 25.03 -6.60 3.94
C VAL A 357 24.88 -6.73 2.42
N ASP A 358 25.04 -7.95 1.91
CA ASP A 358 24.99 -8.17 0.45
C ASP A 358 23.57 -8.56 0.00
N GLU A 359 22.88 -9.35 0.84
CA GLU A 359 21.51 -9.80 0.63
C GLU A 359 20.74 -9.81 1.95
N ILE A 360 19.45 -9.48 1.88
CA ILE A 360 18.51 -9.56 2.99
C ILE A 360 17.34 -10.45 2.58
N VAL A 361 17.07 -11.49 3.37
CA VAL A 361 15.80 -12.21 3.34
C VAL A 361 14.84 -11.51 4.30
N LEU A 362 13.75 -10.97 3.75
CA LEU A 362 12.76 -10.20 4.49
C LEU A 362 11.55 -11.10 4.81
N ASN A 363 11.40 -11.46 6.07
CA ASN A 363 10.28 -12.24 6.56
C ASN A 363 9.05 -11.33 6.73
N SER A 364 7.87 -11.85 6.43
CA SER A 364 6.60 -11.09 6.50
C SER A 364 6.22 -10.65 7.91
N SER A 365 6.59 -11.43 8.92
CA SER A 365 6.49 -11.07 10.34
C SER A 365 7.75 -11.53 11.06
N PRO A 366 8.20 -10.82 12.11
CA PRO A 366 9.11 -11.38 13.10
C PRO A 366 8.52 -12.60 13.81
#